data_AF-A0A7S1TJE1-F1
#
_entry.id   AF-A0A7S1TJE1-F1
#
_cell.length_a   1.000
_cell.length_b   1.000
_cell.length_c   1.000
_cell.angle_alpha   90.00
_cell.angle_beta   90.00
_cell.angle_gamma   90.00
#
_symmetry.space_group_name_H-M   'P 1'
#
loop_
_entity.id
_entity.type
_entity.pdbx_description
1 polymer ?
#
loop_
_entity_poly.entity_id
_entity_poly.type
_entity_poly.pdbx_seq_one_letter_code
_entity_poly.pdbx_strand_id
1 'polypeptide(L)'
;MGTECADALRGAPRGGRNAGAQRAAFAAVMAGLICAAGMCEARVYQEQELVDVWVTRIGPYSNPFESYDFYRKVPICARREVEHKPLRLGEALRGERYSKVSAIQIHFLQKEDDALMCE
;
A
#
# COMPACT_ATOMS: atom_id res chain seq x y z
N MET A 1 10.25 34.58 51.50
CA MET A 1 11.58 35.10 51.12
C MET A 1 12.10 34.21 50.00
N GLY A 2 12.28 34.59 48.74
CA GLY A 2 12.04 35.77 47.91
C GLY A 2 12.38 35.27 46.49
N THR A 3 11.46 35.27 45.53
CA THR A 3 11.31 36.28 44.47
C THR A 3 12.61 36.67 43.75
N GLU A 4 13.10 35.81 42.85
CA GLU A 4 13.93 36.24 41.70
C GLU A 4 13.60 35.36 40.48
N CYS A 5 12.53 35.72 39.77
CA CYS A 5 12.22 35.27 38.40
C CYS A 5 11.36 36.34 37.68
N ALA A 6 11.64 37.62 37.93
CA ALA A 6 10.79 38.73 37.46
C ALA A 6 11.52 39.79 36.61
N ASP A 7 12.81 39.61 36.27
CA ASP A 7 13.58 40.64 35.55
C ASP A 7 14.04 40.27 34.13
N ALA A 8 13.47 39.23 33.51
CA ALA A 8 13.79 38.86 32.12
C ALA A 8 12.77 39.35 31.07
N LEU A 9 11.72 40.09 31.45
CA LEU A 9 10.67 40.55 30.51
C LEU A 9 10.77 42.02 30.08
N ARG A 10 11.95 42.64 30.17
CA ARG A 10 12.20 43.94 29.52
C ARG A 10 13.03 43.74 28.27
N GLY A 11 12.36 43.44 27.16
CA GLY A 11 13.00 43.46 25.85
C GLY A 11 12.34 42.64 24.76
N ALA A 12 11.00 42.52 24.74
CA ALA A 12 10.34 42.02 23.55
C ALA A 12 10.34 43.14 22.48
N PRO A 13 11.01 42.97 21.32
CA PRO A 13 10.81 43.91 20.24
C PRO A 13 9.34 43.81 19.81
N ARG A 14 8.62 44.93 19.89
CA ARG A 14 7.31 45.09 19.24
C ARG A 14 7.54 45.10 17.73
N GLY A 15 7.79 43.93 17.15
CA GLY A 15 7.85 43.70 15.72
C GLY A 15 6.45 43.66 15.16
N GLY A 16 6.04 44.73 14.47
CA GLY A 16 4.78 44.77 13.74
C GLY A 16 4.65 43.55 12.83
N ARG A 17 3.55 42.81 12.96
CA ARG A 17 3.23 41.68 12.10
C ARG A 17 2.94 42.22 10.70
N ASN A 18 3.97 42.26 9.85
CA ASN A 18 3.79 42.49 8.43
C ASN A 18 2.98 41.32 7.87
N ALA A 19 1.73 41.58 7.45
CA ALA A 19 0.82 40.57 6.91
C ALA A 19 1.42 39.75 5.75
N GLY A 20 2.41 40.32 5.05
CA GLY A 20 3.19 39.62 4.02
C GLY A 20 4.07 38.48 4.55
N ALA A 21 4.68 38.63 5.73
CA ALA A 21 5.54 37.61 6.32
C ALA A 21 4.72 36.42 6.85
N GLN A 22 3.52 36.67 7.39
CA GLN A 22 2.60 35.61 7.80
C GLN A 22 2.05 34.84 6.60
N ARG A 23 1.69 35.54 5.51
CA ARG A 23 1.25 34.88 4.27
C ARG A 23 2.34 34.02 3.65
N ALA A 24 3.58 34.49 3.65
CA ALA A 24 4.73 33.73 3.16
C ALA A 24 5.00 32.47 3.99
N ALA A 25 4.92 32.57 5.32
CA ALA A 25 5.07 31.43 6.22
C ALA A 25 3.98 30.37 6.00
N PHE A 26 2.71 30.79 5.86
CA PHE A 26 1.61 29.86 5.58
C PHE A 26 1.73 29.20 4.21
N ALA A 27 2.15 29.95 3.17
CA ALA A 27 2.36 29.39 1.84
C ALA A 27 3.50 28.35 1.82
N ALA A 28 4.60 28.60 2.54
CA ALA A 28 5.71 27.67 2.64
C ALA A 28 5.30 26.36 3.36
N VAL A 29 4.52 26.46 4.45
CA VAL A 29 4.01 25.28 5.16
C VAL A 29 3.04 24.48 4.29
N MET A 30 2.14 25.14 3.56
CA MET A 30 1.22 24.47 2.64
C MET A 30 1.93 23.80 1.46
N ALA A 31 2.95 24.44 0.90
CA ALA A 31 3.78 23.83 -0.15
C ALA A 31 4.54 22.59 0.36
N GLY A 32 5.06 22.63 1.58
CA GLY A 32 5.69 21.47 2.23
C GLY A 32 4.72 20.30 2.43
N LEU A 33 3.50 20.58 2.88
CA LEU A 33 2.45 19.56 3.07
C LEU A 33 2.01 18.92 1.73
N ILE A 34 1.90 19.71 0.67
CA ILE A 34 1.53 19.21 -0.66
C ILE A 34 2.64 18.33 -1.25
N CYS A 35 3.92 18.72 -1.09
CA CYS A 35 5.05 17.90 -1.56
C CYS A 35 5.15 16.55 -0.84
N ALA A 36 4.87 16.50 0.46
CA ALA A 36 4.94 15.26 1.23
C ALA A 36 3.85 14.23 0.82
N ALA A 37 2.70 14.69 0.34
CA ALA A 37 1.58 13.82 -0.07
C ALA A 37 1.72 13.27 -1.50
N GLY A 38 2.63 13.82 -2.31
CA GLY A 38 2.73 13.52 -3.74
C GLY A 38 3.77 12.45 -4.13
N MET A 39 4.51 11.88 -3.19
CA MET A 39 5.53 10.87 -3.49
C MET A 39 4.86 9.51 -3.73
N CYS A 40 4.40 9.29 -4.96
CA CYS A 40 3.94 7.99 -5.43
C CYS A 40 5.17 7.18 -5.88
N GLU A 41 5.71 6.37 -4.99
CA GLU A 41 6.85 5.51 -5.30
C GLU A 41 6.35 4.26 -6.04
N ALA A 42 6.70 4.15 -7.32
CA ALA A 42 6.48 2.94 -8.09
C ALA A 42 7.58 1.94 -7.71
N ARG A 43 7.20 0.80 -7.12
CA ARG A 43 8.14 -0.27 -6.80
C ARG A 43 8.62 -0.94 -8.09
N VAL A 44 9.93 -1.07 -8.24
CA VAL A 44 10.55 -1.85 -9.31
C VAL A 44 11.12 -3.12 -8.67
N TYR A 45 10.82 -4.28 -9.27
CA TYR A 45 11.35 -5.55 -8.80
C TYR A 45 12.82 -5.70 -9.17
N GLN A 46 13.63 -6.21 -8.24
CA GLN A 46 15.01 -6.59 -8.50
C GLN A 46 15.06 -8.00 -9.12
N GLU A 47 16.14 -8.29 -9.85
CA GLU A 47 16.38 -9.64 -10.36
C GLU A 47 16.35 -10.65 -9.20
N GLN A 48 15.68 -11.79 -9.40
CA GLN A 48 15.50 -12.85 -8.40
C GLN A 48 14.65 -12.46 -7.17
N GLU A 49 14.00 -11.29 -7.16
CA GLU A 49 13.08 -10.92 -6.09
C GLU A 49 11.82 -11.80 -6.11
N LEU A 50 11.34 -12.22 -4.94
CA LEU A 50 10.11 -12.99 -4.81
C LEU A 50 8.88 -12.13 -5.15
N VAL A 51 8.03 -12.64 -6.04
CA VAL A 51 6.82 -11.94 -6.50
C VAL A 51 5.57 -12.61 -5.92
N ASP A 52 4.74 -11.79 -5.25
CA ASP A 52 3.45 -12.24 -4.75
C ASP A 52 2.44 -12.44 -5.88
N VAL A 53 1.98 -13.69 -6.05
CA VAL A 53 0.98 -14.06 -7.06
C VAL A 53 -0.41 -14.11 -6.44
N TRP A 54 -1.36 -13.43 -7.08
CA TRP A 54 -2.74 -13.34 -6.66
C TRP A 54 -3.66 -13.92 -7.72
N VAL A 55 -4.55 -14.84 -7.34
CA VAL A 55 -5.50 -15.52 -8.23
C VAL A 55 -6.93 -15.19 -7.83
N THR A 56 -7.84 -15.07 -8.80
CA THR A 56 -9.26 -14.83 -8.53
C THR A 56 -10.11 -16.03 -8.87
N ARG A 57 -10.27 -16.27 -10.16
CA ARG A 57 -11.18 -17.25 -10.71
C ARG A 57 -10.45 -18.21 -11.61
N ILE A 58 -10.92 -19.45 -11.60
CA ILE A 58 -10.52 -20.47 -12.55
C ILE A 58 -11.54 -20.54 -13.69
N GLY A 59 -11.04 -20.85 -14.88
CA GLY A 59 -11.86 -21.14 -16.06
C GLY A 59 -12.67 -22.43 -15.88
N PRO A 60 -13.40 -22.85 -16.93
CA PRO A 60 -14.48 -23.82 -16.80
C PRO A 60 -13.98 -25.19 -16.36
N TYR A 61 -14.18 -25.49 -15.07
CA TYR A 61 -13.87 -26.79 -14.47
C TYR A 61 -15.00 -27.81 -14.71
N SER A 62 -16.25 -27.36 -14.60
CA SER A 62 -17.44 -28.22 -14.75
C SER A 62 -18.45 -27.73 -15.78
N ASN A 63 -18.48 -26.43 -16.05
CA ASN A 63 -19.37 -25.81 -17.03
C ASN A 63 -18.57 -24.73 -17.79
N PRO A 64 -18.53 -24.76 -19.13
CA PRO A 64 -17.92 -23.74 -19.98
C PRO A 64 -18.29 -22.29 -19.64
N PHE A 65 -19.50 -22.10 -19.08
CA PHE A 65 -20.04 -20.78 -18.74
C PHE A 65 -19.83 -20.36 -17.29
N GLU A 66 -19.27 -21.21 -16.43
CA GLU A 66 -19.04 -20.90 -15.02
C GLU A 66 -17.61 -20.46 -14.77
N SER A 67 -17.47 -19.45 -13.90
CA SER A 67 -16.19 -19.04 -13.33
C SER A 67 -16.30 -19.14 -11.82
N TYR A 68 -15.41 -19.90 -11.21
CA TYR A 68 -15.42 -20.17 -9.77
C TYR A 68 -14.24 -19.53 -9.08
N ASP A 69 -14.42 -19.12 -7.83
CA ASP A 69 -13.32 -18.66 -6.98
C ASP A 69 -12.27 -19.78 -6.85
N PHE A 70 -11.00 -19.42 -6.98
CA PHE A 70 -9.87 -20.36 -7.15
C PHE A 70 -9.87 -21.49 -6.10
N TYR A 71 -9.92 -21.15 -4.82
CA TYR A 71 -9.88 -22.12 -3.71
C TYR A 71 -11.25 -22.71 -3.32
N ARG A 72 -12.36 -22.22 -3.90
CA ARG A 72 -13.71 -22.67 -3.51
C ARG A 72 -14.13 -23.97 -4.18
N LYS A 73 -13.68 -24.18 -5.42
CA LYS A 73 -14.11 -25.33 -6.25
C LYS A 73 -12.97 -26.23 -6.69
N VAL A 74 -11.74 -25.75 -6.74
CA VAL A 74 -10.59 -26.59 -7.09
C VAL A 74 -9.86 -26.99 -5.81
N PRO A 75 -9.77 -28.28 -5.48
CA PRO A 75 -9.04 -28.76 -4.31
C PRO A 75 -7.52 -28.75 -4.55
N ILE A 76 -6.96 -27.63 -5.02
CA ILE A 76 -5.51 -27.44 -5.16
C ILE A 76 -4.97 -26.82 -3.87
N CYS A 77 -4.12 -27.56 -3.16
CA CYS A 77 -3.34 -27.13 -2.00
C CYS A 77 -4.05 -26.19 -0.99
N ALA A 78 -5.33 -26.43 -0.70
CA ALA A 78 -6.11 -25.54 0.16
C ALA A 78 -5.57 -25.55 1.60
N ARG A 79 -4.82 -24.52 1.98
CA ARG A 79 -4.47 -24.24 3.39
C ARG A 79 -5.74 -23.89 4.17
N ARG A 80 -5.72 -24.13 5.49
CA ARG A 80 -6.83 -23.77 6.39
C ARG A 80 -7.13 -22.28 6.42
N GLU A 81 -6.15 -21.44 6.08
CA GLU A 81 -6.28 -19.97 6.08
C GLU A 81 -5.79 -19.42 4.75
N VAL A 82 -6.66 -18.67 4.07
CA VAL A 82 -6.41 -18.07 2.75
C VAL A 82 -6.24 -16.56 2.94
N GLU A 83 -5.07 -16.04 2.59
CA GLU A 83 -4.83 -14.59 2.60
C GLU A 83 -5.52 -13.94 1.40
N HIS A 84 -6.33 -12.91 1.68
CA HIS A 84 -7.04 -12.15 0.67
C HIS A 84 -6.41 -10.78 0.44
N LYS A 85 -6.32 -10.37 -0.83
CA LYS A 85 -5.79 -9.05 -1.19
C LYS A 85 -6.81 -7.96 -0.84
N PRO A 86 -6.41 -6.84 -0.25
CA PRO A 86 -7.26 -5.66 -0.17
C PRO A 86 -7.58 -5.15 -1.58
N LEU A 87 -8.87 -5.06 -1.89
CA LEU A 87 -9.37 -4.68 -3.21
C LEU A 87 -9.38 -3.17 -3.37
N ARG A 88 -9.06 -2.71 -4.59
CA ARG A 88 -9.39 -1.35 -5.01
C ARG A 88 -10.89 -1.25 -5.29
N LEU A 89 -11.45 -0.04 -5.19
CA LEU A 89 -12.88 0.19 -5.39
C LEU A 89 -13.40 -0.42 -6.71
N GLY A 90 -12.68 -0.23 -7.82
CA GLY A 90 -13.08 -0.80 -9.12
C GLY A 90 -13.01 -2.33 -9.20
N GLU A 91 -12.16 -2.97 -8.40
CA GLU A 91 -12.07 -4.44 -8.32
C GLU A 91 -13.21 -4.99 -7.47
N ALA A 92 -13.52 -4.32 -6.36
CA ALA A 92 -14.64 -4.66 -5.49
C ALA A 92 -15.98 -4.55 -6.23
N LEU A 93 -16.19 -3.48 -7.02
CA LEU A 93 -17.40 -3.31 -7.82
C LEU A 93 -17.59 -4.39 -8.89
N ARG A 94 -16.49 -4.99 -9.38
CA ARG A 94 -16.54 -6.15 -10.28
C ARG A 94 -16.76 -7.48 -9.57
N GLY A 95 -16.79 -7.48 -8.23
CA GLY A 95 -16.94 -8.68 -7.42
C GLY A 95 -15.71 -9.59 -7.44
N GLU A 96 -14.52 -9.06 -7.75
CA GLU A 96 -13.28 -9.85 -7.75
C GLU A 96 -12.89 -10.25 -6.32
N ARG A 97 -12.36 -11.47 -6.18
CA ARG A 97 -11.84 -12.00 -4.91
C ARG A 97 -10.45 -12.57 -5.14
N TYR A 98 -9.40 -11.79 -4.85
CA TYR A 98 -8.03 -12.27 -4.96
C TYR A 98 -7.63 -13.07 -3.72
N SER A 99 -6.97 -14.20 -3.96
CA SER A 99 -6.38 -15.05 -2.93
C SER A 99 -4.89 -15.23 -3.25
N LYS A 100 -4.05 -15.21 -2.22
CA LYS A 100 -2.60 -15.39 -2.40
C LYS A 100 -2.29 -16.84 -2.76
N VAL A 101 -1.53 -17.05 -3.83
CA VAL A 101 -0.99 -18.38 -4.14
C VAL A 101 0.24 -18.58 -3.27
N SER A 102 0.13 -19.45 -2.25
CA SER A 102 1.25 -19.81 -1.38
C SER A 102 2.05 -21.02 -1.86
N ALA A 103 1.48 -21.75 -2.82
CA ALA A 103 1.99 -23.00 -3.36
C ALA A 103 3.20 -22.82 -4.30
N ILE A 104 3.34 -21.66 -4.92
CA ILE A 104 4.38 -21.39 -5.92
C ILE A 104 5.15 -20.16 -5.49
N GLN A 105 6.48 -20.26 -5.54
CA GLN A 105 7.39 -19.12 -5.37
C GLN A 105 7.88 -18.70 -6.75
N ILE A 106 7.43 -17.55 -7.23
CA ILE A 106 7.87 -17.00 -8.51
C ILE A 106 8.91 -15.93 -8.24
N HIS A 107 10.11 -16.08 -8.82
CA HIS A 107 11.17 -15.10 -8.75
C HIS A 107 11.19 -14.23 -10.01
N PHE A 108 11.39 -12.93 -9.86
CA PHE A 108 11.44 -11.99 -10.97
C PHE A 108 12.64 -12.28 -11.89
N LEU A 109 12.39 -12.27 -13.20
CA LEU A 109 13.37 -12.59 -14.26
C LEU A 109 13.99 -13.99 -14.20
N GLN A 110 13.44 -14.90 -13.39
CA GLN A 110 13.83 -16.31 -13.42
C GLN A 110 12.77 -17.14 -14.13
N LYS A 111 13.24 -18.07 -14.97
CA LYS A 111 12.38 -19.04 -15.65
C LYS A 111 12.16 -20.23 -14.72
N GLU A 112 10.90 -20.45 -14.35
CA GLU A 112 10.46 -21.65 -13.62
C GLU A 112 9.70 -22.53 -14.61
N ASP A 113 10.23 -23.72 -14.93
CA ASP A 113 9.56 -24.72 -15.75
C ASP A 113 9.09 -25.87 -14.83
N ASP A 114 7.81 -26.25 -14.93
CA ASP A 114 7.20 -27.41 -14.24
C ASP A 114 7.30 -27.44 -12.70
N ALA A 115 7.15 -26.28 -12.04
CA ALA A 115 7.04 -26.22 -10.58
C ALA A 115 5.75 -26.89 -10.09
N LEU A 116 5.90 -27.88 -9.18
CA LEU A 116 4.77 -28.51 -8.49
C LEU A 116 4.08 -27.48 -7.58
N MET A 117 2.76 -27.34 -7.71
CA MET A 117 1.97 -26.45 -6.85
C MET A 117 1.79 -27.03 -5.44
N CYS A 118 1.56 -28.34 -5.32
CA CYS A 118 1.47 -29.02 -4.04
C CYS A 118 2.53 -30.11 -3.97
N GLU A 119 3.18 -30.25 -2.82
CA GLU A 119 3.88 -31.49 -2.43
C GLU A 119 2.86 -32.59 -2.09
#